data_AF-A0A955UPY8-F1
#
_entry.id   AF-A0A955UPY8-F1
#
_cell.length_a   1.000
_cell.length_b   1.000
_cell.length_c   1.000
_cell.angle_alpha   90.00
_cell.angle_beta   90.00
_cell.angle_gamma   90.00
#
_symmetry.space_group_name_H-M   'P 1'
#
loop_
_entity.id
_entity.type
_entity.pdbx_description
1 polymer ?
#
loop_
_entity_poly.entity_id
_entity_poly.type
_entity_poly.pdbx_seq_one_letter_code
_entity_poly.pdbx_strand_id
1 'polypeptide(L)'
;MEDGKREESEERTTRDGAPGADADGDELPGLAGLVGTFFAEPSLWPVLVVVLASGGVFGAALIVLSVVDRNPFAALALLLVAGMSLDGGLRSLRRPGPRPLARLIALLWVAALGFTALAVWSGLAGS
;
A
#
# COMPACT_ATOMS: atom_id res chain seq x y z
N MET A 1 32.99 22.12 -59.92
CA MET A 1 31.67 22.65 -59.52
C MET A 1 30.72 21.48 -59.42
N GLU A 2 30.81 20.52 -58.48
CA GLU A 2 31.25 20.53 -57.08
C GLU A 2 30.65 21.68 -56.27
N ASP A 3 29.33 21.63 -56.06
CA ASP A 3 28.68 22.31 -54.93
C ASP A 3 27.26 21.77 -54.72
N GLY A 4 27.13 20.70 -53.94
CA GLY A 4 25.80 20.14 -53.67
C GLY A 4 25.77 18.95 -52.71
N LYS A 5 26.81 18.76 -51.89
CA LYS A 5 26.93 17.61 -50.98
C LYS A 5 27.60 17.93 -49.64
N ARG A 6 27.52 19.17 -49.16
CA ARG A 6 28.28 19.64 -47.98
C ARG A 6 27.50 20.28 -46.83
N GLU A 7 26.16 20.26 -46.79
CA GLU A 7 25.44 21.03 -45.76
C GLU A 7 24.49 20.26 -44.83
N GLU A 8 24.56 18.93 -44.73
CA GLU A 8 23.75 18.23 -43.71
C GLU A 8 24.51 17.11 -43.00
N SER A 9 25.82 17.29 -42.85
CA SER A 9 26.67 16.46 -42.02
C SER A 9 26.85 17.05 -40.60
N GLU A 10 26.00 18.00 -40.19
CA GLU A 10 26.20 18.81 -38.99
C GLU A 10 25.05 18.79 -37.98
N GLU A 11 24.11 17.83 -38.05
CA GLU A 11 23.26 17.50 -36.89
C GLU A 11 23.96 16.48 -35.99
N ARG A 12 25.11 16.95 -35.51
CA ARG A 12 25.52 16.92 -34.11
C ARG A 12 24.92 15.80 -33.28
N THR A 13 25.62 14.67 -33.38
CA THR A 13 25.95 13.78 -32.27
C THR A 13 26.22 14.57 -30.98
N THR A 14 25.16 14.90 -30.24
CA THR A 14 25.22 15.18 -28.79
C THR A 14 24.43 14.08 -28.12
N ARG A 15 25.10 12.94 -28.02
CA ARG A 15 24.84 11.93 -27.01
C ARG A 15 25.23 12.56 -25.66
N ASP A 16 24.24 13.01 -24.91
CA ASP A 16 24.23 13.19 -23.45
C ASP A 16 22.95 13.96 -23.11
N GLY A 17 22.08 13.56 -22.22
CA GLY A 17 22.08 12.48 -21.26
C GLY A 17 20.73 12.50 -20.54
N ALA A 18 20.48 11.40 -19.85
CA ALA A 18 19.37 11.17 -18.91
C ALA A 18 17.94 11.09 -19.50
N PRO A 19 17.20 10.01 -19.20
CA PRO A 19 15.75 10.02 -19.35
C PRO A 19 15.23 11.11 -18.41
N GLY A 20 14.50 12.08 -18.95
CA GLY A 20 13.63 12.95 -18.16
C GLY A 20 12.51 12.12 -17.55
N ALA A 21 12.86 11.28 -16.58
CA ALA A 21 11.96 10.59 -15.66
C ALA A 21 11.61 11.48 -14.47
N ASP A 22 12.00 12.76 -14.52
CA ASP A 22 11.69 13.77 -13.52
C ASP A 22 10.85 14.86 -14.21
N ALA A 23 9.68 14.45 -14.71
CA ALA A 23 8.56 15.36 -14.79
C ALA A 23 8.11 15.63 -13.36
N ASP A 24 8.84 16.53 -12.68
CA ASP A 24 8.37 17.25 -11.52
C ASP A 24 7.07 17.96 -11.91
N GLY A 25 5.95 17.35 -11.56
CA GLY A 25 4.63 17.92 -11.75
C GLY A 25 3.70 17.31 -10.72
N ASP A 26 3.60 17.95 -9.55
CA ASP A 26 2.44 17.98 -8.64
C ASP A 26 1.55 16.72 -8.53
N GLU A 27 2.09 15.52 -8.71
CA GLU A 27 1.39 14.28 -8.39
C GLU A 27 1.55 14.10 -6.90
N LEU A 28 0.44 14.31 -6.16
CA LEU A 28 0.37 13.94 -4.75
C LEU A 28 1.08 12.58 -4.58
N PRO A 29 2.06 12.47 -3.66
CA PRO A 29 2.82 11.25 -3.53
C PRO A 29 1.83 10.09 -3.41
N GLY A 30 1.94 9.13 -4.33
CA GLY A 30 1.00 8.02 -4.38
C GLY A 30 0.91 7.36 -3.00
N LEU A 31 -0.21 6.69 -2.69
CA LEU A 31 -0.46 6.08 -1.36
C LEU A 31 0.74 5.30 -0.80
N ALA A 32 1.51 4.61 -1.64
CA ALA A 32 2.74 3.94 -1.23
C ALA A 32 3.85 4.91 -0.76
N GLY A 33 4.04 6.04 -1.43
CA GLY A 33 4.97 7.10 -1.01
C GLY A 33 4.56 7.70 0.35
N LEU A 34 3.27 8.04 0.50
CA LEU A 34 2.72 8.53 1.77
C LEU A 34 2.96 7.54 2.91
N VAL A 35 2.59 6.27 2.72
CA VAL A 35 2.82 5.22 3.72
C VAL A 35 4.32 5.05 4.02
N GLY A 36 5.18 5.20 3.01
CA GLY A 36 6.63 5.20 3.18
C GLY A 36 7.11 6.26 4.17
N THR A 37 6.57 7.47 4.10
CA THR A 37 6.89 8.58 5.03
C THR A 37 6.58 8.21 6.48
N PHE A 38 5.42 7.61 6.75
CA PHE A 38 5.04 7.17 8.11
C PHE A 38 6.01 6.14 8.72
N PHE A 39 6.68 5.32 7.89
CA PHE A 39 7.71 4.39 8.36
C PHE A 39 9.10 5.02 8.46
N ALA A 40 9.40 5.99 7.60
CA ALA A 40 10.70 6.66 7.56
C ALA A 40 10.88 7.69 8.71
N GLU A 41 9.79 8.35 9.13
CA GLU A 41 9.81 9.41 10.14
C GLU A 41 9.29 8.92 11.50
N PRO A 42 10.12 8.88 12.56
CA PRO A 42 9.72 8.40 13.89
C PRO A 42 8.59 9.22 14.54
N SER A 43 8.49 10.51 14.21
CA SER A 43 7.46 11.41 14.71
C SER A 43 6.05 11.01 14.27
N LEU A 44 5.92 10.23 13.19
CA LEU A 44 4.65 9.79 12.61
C LEU A 44 4.20 8.40 13.09
N TRP A 45 5.05 7.68 13.84
CA TRP A 45 4.71 6.37 14.40
C TRP A 45 3.47 6.37 15.29
N PRO A 46 3.18 7.41 16.11
CA PRO A 46 1.94 7.44 16.89
C PRO A 46 0.69 7.36 15.99
N VAL A 47 0.70 8.04 14.85
CA VAL A 47 -0.41 7.99 13.89
C VAL A 47 -0.53 6.58 13.29
N LEU A 48 0.61 5.99 12.91
CA LEU A 48 0.65 4.62 12.41
C LEU A 48 0.06 3.63 13.43
N VAL A 49 0.43 3.75 14.72
CA VAL A 49 -0.12 2.92 15.80
C VAL A 49 -1.63 3.09 15.94
N VAL A 50 -2.14 4.32 15.89
CA VAL A 50 -3.59 4.59 15.95
C VAL A 50 -4.31 3.94 14.77
N VAL A 51 -3.74 4.02 13.56
CA VAL A 51 -4.29 3.38 12.36
C VAL A 51 -4.30 1.86 12.50
N LEU A 52 -3.20 1.25 12.95
CA LEU A 52 -3.13 -0.20 13.20
C LEU A 52 -4.10 -0.64 14.29
N ALA A 53 -4.23 0.12 15.37
CA ALA A 53 -5.15 -0.19 16.46
C ALA A 53 -6.60 -0.10 15.98
N SER A 54 -6.98 0.99 15.31
CA SER A 54 -8.35 1.22 14.86
C SER A 54 -8.76 0.21 13.78
N GLY A 55 -7.92 0.02 12.77
CA GLY A 55 -8.19 -0.94 11.71
C GLY A 55 -8.05 -2.40 12.18
N GLY A 56 -7.15 -2.67 13.13
CA GLY A 56 -7.01 -3.97 13.77
C GLY A 56 -8.24 -4.35 14.59
N VAL A 57 -8.74 -3.45 15.43
CA VAL A 57 -9.98 -3.65 16.20
C VAL A 57 -11.18 -3.82 15.26
N PHE A 58 -11.28 -3.01 14.20
CA PHE A 58 -12.34 -3.15 13.20
C PHE A 58 -12.28 -4.50 12.47
N GLY A 59 -11.09 -4.91 12.02
CA GLY A 59 -10.89 -6.22 11.39
C GLY A 59 -11.23 -7.37 12.34
N ALA A 60 -10.82 -7.26 13.61
CA ALA A 60 -11.14 -8.25 14.63
C ALA A 60 -12.64 -8.35 14.90
N ALA A 61 -13.34 -7.22 14.99
CA ALA A 61 -14.79 -7.20 15.14
C ALA A 61 -15.49 -7.89 13.97
N LEU A 62 -15.05 -7.66 12.72
CA LEU A 62 -15.59 -8.35 11.55
C LEU A 62 -15.31 -9.86 11.59
N ILE A 63 -14.10 -10.28 11.98
CA ILE A 63 -13.75 -11.70 12.10
C ILE A 63 -14.65 -12.36 13.15
N VAL A 64 -14.73 -11.79 14.35
CA VAL A 64 -15.57 -12.29 15.44
C VAL A 64 -17.03 -12.39 14.99
N LEU A 65 -17.61 -11.32 14.45
CA LEU A 65 -19.00 -11.29 13.99
C LEU A 65 -19.27 -12.32 12.87
N SER A 66 -18.29 -12.57 11.99
CA SER A 66 -18.44 -13.57 10.94
C SER A 66 -18.33 -15.01 11.43
N VAL A 67 -17.41 -15.29 12.37
CA VAL A 67 -17.07 -16.66 12.80
C VAL A 67 -17.92 -17.10 13.98
N VAL A 68 -18.07 -16.23 14.98
CA VAL A 68 -18.79 -16.52 16.23
C VAL A 68 -20.29 -16.39 16.01
N ASP A 69 -20.75 -15.23 15.52
CA ASP A 69 -22.18 -14.97 15.31
C ASP A 69 -22.70 -15.57 13.99
N ARG A 70 -21.82 -16.21 13.20
CA ARG A 70 -22.11 -16.77 11.86
C ARG A 70 -22.86 -15.81 10.95
N ASN A 71 -22.54 -14.51 11.05
CA ASN A 71 -23.24 -13.49 10.30
C ASN A 71 -22.73 -13.46 8.84
N PRO A 72 -23.58 -13.78 7.83
CA PRO A 72 -23.15 -13.84 6.44
C PRO A 72 -22.80 -12.46 5.88
N PHE A 73 -23.39 -11.38 6.41
CA PHE A 73 -23.06 -10.02 5.98
C PHE A 73 -21.66 -9.60 6.43
N ALA A 74 -21.28 -9.96 7.66
CA ALA A 74 -19.93 -9.73 8.16
C ALA A 74 -18.90 -10.54 7.37
N ALA A 75 -19.22 -11.78 7.01
CA ALA A 75 -18.38 -12.61 6.16
C ALA A 75 -18.18 -11.99 4.76
N LEU A 76 -19.23 -11.44 4.13
CA LEU A 76 -19.14 -10.76 2.85
C LEU A 76 -18.33 -9.45 2.94
N ALA A 77 -18.55 -8.65 3.98
CA ALA A 77 -17.76 -7.46 4.23
C ALA A 77 -16.27 -7.79 4.41
N LEU A 78 -15.98 -8.83 5.18
CA LEU A 78 -14.62 -9.32 5.39
C LEU A 78 -14.00 -9.84 4.10
N LEU A 79 -14.76 -10.58 3.28
CA LEU A 79 -14.32 -11.05 1.97
C LEU A 79 -14.00 -9.87 1.02
N LEU A 80 -14.84 -8.83 1.01
CA LEU A 80 -14.60 -7.61 0.21
C LEU A 80 -13.35 -6.88 0.67
N VAL A 81 -13.19 -6.68 1.98
CA VAL A 81 -12.01 -6.04 2.57
C VAL A 81 -10.75 -6.85 2.28
N ALA A 82 -10.81 -8.17 2.40
CA ALA A 82 -9.73 -9.07 2.05
C ALA A 82 -9.40 -9.00 0.55
N GLY A 83 -10.42 -9.02 -0.32
CA GLY A 83 -10.25 -8.91 -1.77
C GLY A 83 -9.60 -7.59 -2.18
N MET A 84 -10.04 -6.46 -1.63
CA MET A 84 -9.44 -5.15 -1.89
C MET A 84 -8.01 -5.04 -1.33
N SER A 85 -7.77 -5.60 -0.13
CA SER A 85 -6.43 -5.67 0.46
C SER A 85 -5.48 -6.48 -0.43
N LEU A 86 -5.98 -7.59 -0.98
CA LEU A 86 -5.22 -8.48 -1.84
C LEU A 86 -4.96 -7.84 -3.21
N ASP A 87 -5.94 -7.17 -3.82
CA ASP A 87 -5.74 -6.41 -5.06
C ASP A 87 -4.67 -5.31 -4.86
N GLY A 88 -4.79 -4.54 -3.77
CA GLY A 88 -3.80 -3.51 -3.42
C GLY A 88 -2.39 -4.09 -3.17
N GLY A 89 -2.32 -5.23 -2.48
CA GLY A 89 -1.07 -5.96 -2.23
C GLY A 89 -0.44 -6.51 -3.51
N LEU A 90 -1.22 -7.17 -4.37
CA LEU A 90 -0.75 -7.71 -5.66
C LEU A 90 -0.33 -6.60 -6.61
N ARG A 91 -1.10 -5.52 -6.68
CA ARG A 91 -0.78 -4.34 -7.51
C ARG A 91 0.52 -3.68 -7.04
N SER A 92 0.74 -3.64 -5.72
CA SER A 92 2.01 -3.22 -5.12
C SER A 92 3.16 -4.20 -5.39
N LEU A 93 2.90 -5.50 -5.51
CA LEU A 93 3.91 -6.52 -5.82
C LEU A 93 4.39 -6.44 -7.28
N ARG A 94 3.51 -6.06 -8.20
CA ARG A 94 3.80 -5.95 -9.64
C ARG A 94 4.66 -4.74 -10.02
N ARG A 95 4.87 -3.78 -9.12
CA ARG A 95 5.76 -2.63 -9.36
C ARG A 95 7.13 -2.87 -8.70
N PRO A 96 8.25 -2.72 -9.44
CA PRO A 96 9.58 -2.76 -8.85
C PRO A 96 9.82 -1.46 -8.07
N GLY A 97 9.75 -1.52 -6.74
CA GLY A 97 9.95 -0.37 -5.85
C GLY A 97 9.78 -0.73 -4.38
N PRO A 98 10.12 0.18 -3.44
CA PRO A 98 9.90 -0.05 -2.01
C PRO A 98 8.41 -0.34 -1.76
N ARG A 99 8.13 -1.35 -0.90
CA ARG A 99 6.77 -1.90 -0.68
C ARG A 99 6.16 -1.52 0.69
N PRO A 100 6.12 -0.23 1.08
CA PRO A 100 5.61 0.17 2.39
C PRO A 100 4.09 -0.06 2.50
N LEU A 101 3.34 0.05 1.40
CA LEU A 101 1.90 -0.21 1.39
C LEU A 101 1.56 -1.69 1.66
N ALA A 102 2.25 -2.62 1.00
CA ALA A 102 2.06 -4.05 1.25
C ALA A 102 2.42 -4.43 2.70
N ARG A 103 3.46 -3.80 3.28
CA ARG A 103 3.82 -3.98 4.70
C ARG A 103 2.73 -3.45 5.63
N LEU A 104 2.17 -2.27 5.35
CA LEU A 104 1.07 -1.71 6.13
C LEU A 104 -0.15 -2.62 6.12
N ILE A 105 -0.55 -3.12 4.94
CA ILE A 105 -1.67 -4.05 4.79
C ILE A 105 -1.39 -5.33 5.61
N ALA A 106 -0.20 -5.90 5.50
CA ALA A 106 0.17 -7.09 6.27
C ALA A 106 0.12 -6.84 7.78
N LEU A 107 0.64 -5.69 8.24
CA LEU A 107 0.61 -5.31 9.65
C LEU A 107 -0.82 -5.12 10.16
N LEU A 108 -1.71 -4.55 9.35
CA LEU A 108 -3.12 -4.39 9.70
C LEU A 108 -3.80 -5.74 9.92
N TRP A 109 -3.54 -6.72 9.05
CA TRP A 109 -4.05 -8.08 9.18
C TRP A 109 -3.49 -8.80 10.40
N VAL A 110 -2.18 -8.66 10.66
CA VAL A 110 -1.56 -9.23 11.87
C VAL A 110 -2.17 -8.62 13.13
N ALA A 111 -2.38 -7.29 13.16
CA ALA A 111 -3.05 -6.62 14.26
C ALA A 111 -4.48 -7.14 14.45
N ALA A 112 -5.26 -7.25 13.37
CA ALA A 112 -6.62 -7.77 13.41
C ALA A 112 -6.69 -9.21 13.93
N LEU A 113 -5.81 -10.09 13.48
CA LEU A 113 -5.71 -11.47 13.98
C LEU A 113 -5.30 -11.49 15.46
N GLY A 114 -4.36 -10.64 15.87
CA GLY A 114 -3.94 -10.51 17.26
C GLY A 114 -5.09 -10.07 18.18
N PHE A 115 -5.84 -9.03 17.78
CA PHE A 115 -7.02 -8.57 18.52
C PHE A 115 -8.14 -9.63 18.54
N THR A 116 -8.33 -10.37 17.44
CA THR A 116 -9.31 -11.47 17.39
C THR A 116 -8.93 -12.57 18.38
N ALA A 117 -7.67 -13.01 18.36
CA ALA A 117 -7.18 -14.04 19.28
C ALA A 117 -7.34 -13.60 20.74
N LEU A 118 -7.04 -12.32 21.03
CA LEU A 118 -7.24 -11.73 22.35
C LEU A 118 -8.73 -11.69 22.74
N ALA A 119 -9.62 -11.31 21.84
CA ALA A 119 -11.07 -11.24 22.08
C ALA A 119 -11.66 -12.63 22.35
N VAL A 120 -11.22 -13.65 21.61
CA VAL A 120 -11.63 -15.04 21.82
C VAL A 120 -11.06 -15.59 23.14
N TRP A 121 -9.78 -15.35 23.43
CA TRP A 121 -9.13 -15.84 24.64
C TRP A 121 -9.69 -15.19 25.92
N SER A 122 -10.02 -13.89 25.86
CA SER A 122 -10.62 -13.16 26.99
C SER A 122 -12.09 -13.52 27.26
N GLY A 123 -12.72 -14.35 26.41
CA GLY A 123 -14.12 -14.75 26.56
C GLY A 123 -15.13 -13.67 26.18
N LEU A 124 -14.68 -12.50 25.68
CA LEU A 124 -15.56 -11.42 25.20
C LEU A 124 -16.42 -11.85 23.99
N ALA A 125 -15.98 -12.88 23.27
CA ALA A 125 -16.68 -13.45 22.13
C ALA A 125 -17.39 -14.79 22.44
N GLY A 126 -17.53 -15.17 23.72
CA GLY A 126 -17.99 -16.51 24.12
C GLY A 126 -19.11 -16.55 25.15
N SER A 127 -19.77 -15.41 25.46
CA SER A 127 -20.89 -15.35 26.41
C SER A 127 -22.25 -15.30 25.72
#